data_AF-A0A1J0GBV8-F1
#
_entry.id   AF-A0A1J0GBV8-F1
#
_cell.length_a   1.000
_cell.length_b   1.000
_cell.length_c   1.000
_cell.angle_alpha   90.00
_cell.angle_beta   90.00
_cell.angle_gamma   90.00
#
_symmetry.space_group_name_H-M   'P 1'
#
loop_
_entity.id
_entity.type
_entity.pdbx_description
1 polymer ?
#
loop_
_entity_poly.entity_id
_entity_poly.type
_entity_poly.pdbx_seq_one_letter_code
_entity_poly.pdbx_strand_id
1 'polypeptide(L)'
;MLKNIDYEKIIEAICYVKGIKRHESLKILKDRECRYILFLVLQKHKCDDVEIAYKNFLISSKRAANYGLKKAEERFFINKEFREMYFEIENILGL
;
A
#
# COMPACT_ATOMS: atom_id res chain seq x y z
N MET A 1 6.98 -6.06 -17.53
CA MET A 1 7.72 -4.78 -17.57
C MET A 1 7.36 -4.04 -16.28
N LEU A 2 8.32 -3.78 -15.39
CA LEU A 2 8.06 -3.10 -14.12
C LEU A 2 7.79 -1.61 -14.42
N LYS A 3 6.60 -1.10 -14.06
CA LYS A 3 6.26 0.33 -14.18
C LYS A 3 6.70 1.05 -12.91
N ASN A 4 7.48 2.12 -13.06
CA ASN A 4 7.73 3.05 -11.97
C ASN A 4 6.44 3.87 -11.75
N ILE A 5 5.71 3.57 -10.67
CA ILE A 5 4.47 4.25 -10.33
C ILE A 5 4.76 5.31 -9.30
N ASP A 6 4.25 6.51 -9.57
CA ASP A 6 4.28 7.62 -8.63
C ASP A 6 3.56 7.23 -7.33
N TYR A 7 4.28 7.36 -6.23
CA TYR A 7 3.78 7.09 -4.90
C TYR A 7 2.48 7.87 -4.59
N GLU A 8 2.31 9.10 -5.08
CA GLU A 8 1.06 9.86 -4.91
C GLU A 8 -0.13 9.15 -5.56
N LYS A 9 0.05 8.53 -6.73
CA LYS A 9 -1.02 7.78 -7.42
C LYS A 9 -1.47 6.56 -6.63
N ILE A 10 -0.52 5.89 -5.94
CA ILE A 10 -0.86 4.75 -5.06
C ILE A 10 -1.76 5.23 -3.93
N ILE A 11 -1.45 6.38 -3.32
CA ILE A 11 -2.24 6.96 -2.24
C ILE A 11 -3.62 7.41 -2.72
N GLU A 12 -3.69 8.03 -3.90
CA GLU A 12 -4.97 8.42 -4.50
C GLU A 12 -5.85 7.20 -4.80
N ALA A 13 -5.28 6.11 -5.33
CA ALA A 13 -6.01 4.88 -5.60
C ALA A 13 -6.55 4.22 -4.31
N ILE A 14 -5.72 4.13 -3.25
CA ILE A 14 -6.17 3.63 -1.94
C ILE A 14 -7.28 4.52 -1.37
N CYS A 15 -7.11 5.84 -1.44
CA CYS A 15 -8.13 6.80 -0.97
C CYS A 15 -9.46 6.59 -1.69
N TYR A 16 -9.42 6.45 -3.02
CA TYR A 16 -10.60 6.24 -3.85
C TYR A 16 -11.38 4.98 -3.42
N VAL A 17 -10.70 3.84 -3.35
CA VAL A 17 -11.35 2.56 -2.99
C VAL A 17 -11.89 2.56 -1.56
N LYS A 18 -11.24 3.27 -0.63
CA LYS A 18 -11.67 3.37 0.78
C LYS A 18 -12.67 4.51 1.04
N GLY A 19 -13.03 5.30 0.02
CA GLY A 19 -13.89 6.47 0.19
C GLY A 19 -13.26 7.57 1.06
N ILE A 20 -11.93 7.61 1.16
CA ILE A 20 -11.18 8.62 1.93
C ILE A 20 -11.00 9.85 1.05
N LYS A 21 -11.36 11.02 1.57
CA LYS A 21 -11.15 12.28 0.85
C LYS A 21 -9.66 12.61 0.80
N ARG A 22 -9.20 13.27 -0.28
CA ARG A 22 -7.79 13.62 -0.49
C ARG A 22 -7.15 14.38 0.69
N HIS A 23 -7.87 15.32 1.32
CA HIS A 23 -7.37 16.07 2.48
C HIS A 23 -7.25 15.21 3.76
N GLU A 24 -7.79 14.00 3.74
CA GLU A 24 -7.73 13.03 4.84
C GLU A 24 -6.81 11.85 4.52
N SER A 25 -5.97 11.95 3.47
CA SER A 25 -5.08 10.87 3.02
C SER A 25 -4.19 10.31 4.12
N LEU A 26 -3.83 11.12 5.12
CA LEU A 26 -3.11 10.68 6.32
C LEU A 26 -3.84 9.58 7.13
N LYS A 27 -5.15 9.40 6.95
CA LYS A 27 -5.91 8.28 7.53
C LYS A 27 -5.40 6.92 7.05
N ILE A 28 -4.83 6.83 5.85
CA ILE A 28 -4.19 5.60 5.33
C ILE A 28 -3.09 5.12 6.28
N LEU A 29 -2.37 6.04 6.92
CA LEU A 29 -1.31 5.72 7.89
C LEU A 29 -1.86 5.12 9.19
N LYS A 30 -3.08 5.49 9.56
CA LYS A 30 -3.72 5.08 10.81
C LYS A 30 -4.50 3.77 10.63
N ASP A 31 -5.06 3.55 9.44
CA ASP A 31 -5.76 2.32 9.09
C ASP A 31 -4.76 1.18 8.79
N ARG A 32 -4.94 0.04 9.45
CA ARG A 32 -4.05 -1.12 9.31
C ARG A 32 -4.16 -1.78 7.94
N GLU A 33 -5.38 -1.95 7.42
CA GLU A 33 -5.60 -2.59 6.11
C GLU A 33 -5.05 -1.70 4.99
N CYS A 34 -5.25 -0.38 5.09
CA CYS A 34 -4.64 0.59 4.17
C CYS A 34 -3.11 0.47 4.12
N ARG A 35 -2.46 0.39 5.30
CA ARG A 35 -1.00 0.18 5.36
C ARG A 35 -0.58 -1.14 4.74
N TYR A 36 -1.33 -2.21 4.97
CA TYR A 36 -1.02 -3.51 4.38
C TYR A 36 -1.15 -3.51 2.87
N ILE A 37 -2.19 -2.89 2.32
CA ILE A 37 -2.33 -2.71 0.87
C ILE A 37 -1.14 -1.94 0.31
N LEU A 38 -0.80 -0.82 0.95
CA LEU A 38 0.35 -0.02 0.51
C LEU A 38 1.64 -0.85 0.50
N PHE A 39 1.89 -1.66 1.53
CA PHE A 39 3.05 -2.55 1.58
C PHE A 39 3.11 -3.49 0.38
N LEU A 40 1.98 -4.12 0.03
CA LEU A 40 1.92 -5.07 -1.08
C LEU A 40 2.14 -4.39 -2.43
N VAL A 41 1.51 -3.24 -2.66
CA VAL A 41 1.68 -2.47 -3.90
C VAL A 41 3.13 -2.02 -4.03
N LEU A 42 3.72 -1.43 -2.99
CA LEU A 42 5.13 -1.01 -3.03
C LEU A 42 6.10 -2.18 -3.28
N GLN A 43 5.84 -3.35 -2.69
CA GLN A 43 6.65 -4.56 -2.90
C GLN A 43 6.59 -5.05 -4.35
N LYS A 44 5.39 -5.13 -4.95
CA LYS A 44 5.21 -5.64 -6.32
C LYS A 44 5.85 -4.73 -7.36
N HIS A 45 5.85 -3.42 -7.14
CA HIS A 45 6.33 -2.46 -8.14
C HIS A 45 7.80 -2.10 -8.05
N LYS A 46 8.56 -2.72 -7.13
CA LYS A 46 9.97 -2.35 -6.85
C LYS A 46 10.13 -0.83 -6.92
N CYS A 47 9.31 -0.11 -6.15
CA CYS A 47 9.47 1.33 -6.05
C CYS A 47 10.94 1.55 -5.63
N ASP A 48 11.74 2.19 -6.46
CA ASP A 48 13.18 2.40 -6.19
C ASP A 48 13.39 3.11 -4.84
N ASP A 49 12.32 3.76 -4.39
CA ASP A 49 12.15 4.48 -3.15
C ASP A 49 11.38 3.72 -2.07
N VAL A 50 11.35 2.38 -2.07
CA VAL A 50 10.78 1.60 -0.94
C VAL A 50 11.37 2.06 0.40
N GLU A 51 12.67 2.41 0.46
CA GLU A 51 13.27 3.03 1.65
C GLU A 51 12.74 4.44 1.95
N ILE A 52 12.50 5.27 0.93
CA ILE A 52 11.93 6.61 1.09
C ILE A 52 10.46 6.54 1.49
N ALA A 53 9.67 5.64 0.91
CA ALA A 53 8.32 5.33 1.35
C ALA A 53 8.34 4.86 2.81
N TYR A 54 9.23 3.94 3.20
CA TYR A 54 9.33 3.53 4.60
C TYR A 54 9.74 4.67 5.55
N LYS A 55 10.66 5.54 5.14
CA LYS A 55 11.07 6.73 5.91
C LYS A 55 9.93 7.75 6.04
N ASN A 56 9.20 8.00 4.96
CA ASN A 56 8.08 8.95 4.92
C ASN A 56 6.84 8.42 5.67
N PHE A 57 6.70 7.10 5.84
CA PHE A 57 5.56 6.46 6.52
C PHE A 57 5.69 6.31 8.03
N LEU A 58 6.73 6.87 8.65
CA LEU A 58 7.02 6.65 10.07
C LEU A 58 7.20 5.15 10.40
N ILE A 59 7.60 4.33 9.43
CA ILE A 59 7.93 2.94 9.71
C ILE A 59 9.29 2.96 10.39
N SER A 60 9.24 2.81 11.71
CA SER A 60 10.34 3.03 12.65
C SER A 60 11.63 2.26 12.33
N SER A 61 11.56 1.21 11.50
CA SER A 61 12.73 0.47 11.04
C SER A 61 12.39 -0.46 9.85
N LYS A 62 13.43 -0.86 9.10
CA LYS A 62 13.36 -1.94 8.10
C LYS A 62 12.75 -3.24 8.66
N ARG A 63 13.00 -3.53 9.94
CA ARG A 63 12.42 -4.69 10.65
C ARG A 63 10.89 -4.58 10.76
N ALA A 64 10.39 -3.41 11.15
CA ALA A 64 8.97 -3.15 11.24
C ALA A 64 8.30 -3.20 9.85
N ALA A 65 8.98 -2.69 8.81
CA ALA A 65 8.51 -2.79 7.43
C ALA A 65 8.36 -4.25 6.99
N ASN A 66 9.40 -5.08 7.16
CA ASN A 66 9.36 -6.48 6.80
C ASN A 66 8.29 -7.26 7.57
N TYR A 67 8.11 -6.96 8.86
CA TYR A 67 7.05 -7.55 9.65
C TYR A 67 5.66 -7.15 9.12
N GLY A 68 5.45 -5.87 8.82
CA GLY A 68 4.21 -5.35 8.26
C GLY A 68 3.89 -5.98 6.90
N LEU A 69 4.90 -6.12 6.04
CA LEU A 69 4.78 -6.78 4.74
C LEU A 69 4.36 -8.24 4.88
N LYS A 70 5.03 -9.00 5.75
CA LYS A 70 4.66 -10.40 6.04
C LYS A 70 3.20 -10.50 6.53
N LYS A 71 2.77 -9.57 7.39
CA LYS A 71 1.37 -9.53 7.84
C LYS A 71 0.39 -9.16 6.74
N ALA A 72 0.80 -8.31 5.79
CA ALA A 72 0.01 -8.00 4.62
C ALA A 72 -0.13 -9.21 3.70
N GLU A 73 0.94 -9.96 3.45
CA GLU A 73 0.94 -11.20 2.66
C GLU A 73 0.04 -12.27 3.31
N GLU A 74 0.16 -12.48 4.63
CA GLU A 74 -0.73 -13.36 5.40
C GLU A 74 -2.20 -12.95 5.24
N ARG A 75 -2.49 -11.65 5.40
CA ARG A 75 -3.85 -11.09 5.28
C ARG A 75 -4.41 -11.28 3.88
N PHE A 76 -3.60 -11.00 2.86
CA PHE A 76 -3.92 -11.22 1.45
C PHE A 76 -4.32 -12.67 1.20
N PHE A 77 -3.60 -13.63 1.77
CA PHE A 77 -3.88 -15.04 1.56
C PHE A 77 -5.20 -15.49 2.18
N ILE A 78 -5.55 -14.99 3.38
CA ILE A 78 -6.69 -15.50 4.17
C ILE A 78 -7.98 -14.68 4.01
N ASN A 79 -7.90 -13.42 3.62
CA ASN A 79 -9.07 -12.53 3.56
C ASN A 79 -9.40 -12.17 2.10
N LYS A 80 -10.58 -12.61 1.64
CA LYS A 80 -11.04 -12.40 0.27
C LYS A 80 -11.31 -10.92 -0.03
N GLU A 81 -12.04 -10.21 0.82
CA GLU A 81 -12.40 -8.80 0.63
C GLU A 81 -11.16 -7.90 0.54
N PHE A 82 -10.18 -8.14 1.42
CA PHE A 82 -8.90 -7.45 1.39
C PHE A 82 -8.15 -7.68 0.07
N ARG A 83 -8.15 -8.92 -0.43
CA ARG A 83 -7.52 -9.28 -1.70
C ARG A 83 -8.24 -8.68 -2.90
N GLU A 84 -9.57 -8.63 -2.88
CA GLU A 84 -10.36 -7.95 -3.92
C GLU A 84 -10.06 -6.46 -3.95
N MET A 85 -9.99 -5.82 -2.77
CA MET A 85 -9.59 -4.41 -2.64
C MET A 85 -8.19 -4.14 -3.21
N TYR A 86 -7.24 -5.03 -2.92
CA TYR A 86 -5.90 -4.94 -3.49
C TYR A 86 -5.95 -4.99 -5.03
N PHE A 87 -6.67 -5.96 -5.62
CA PHE A 87 -6.77 -6.07 -7.07
C PHE A 87 -7.51 -4.90 -7.73
N GLU A 88 -8.52 -4.33 -7.07
CA GLU A 88 -9.17 -3.11 -7.54
C GLU A 88 -8.18 -1.94 -7.66
N ILE A 89 -7.30 -1.80 -6.66
CA ILE A 89 -6.24 -0.77 -6.68
C ILE A 89 -5.24 -1.05 -7.81
N GLU A 90 -4.86 -2.30 -8.04
CA GLU A 90 -4.00 -2.66 -9.18
C GLU A 90 -4.64 -2.28 -10.52
N ASN A 91 -5.93 -2.57 -10.68
CA ASN A 91 -6.68 -2.21 -11.88
C ASN A 91 -6.69 -0.70 -12.11
N ILE A 92 -6.92 0.11 -11.06
CA ILE A 92 -6.86 1.59 -11.13
C ILE A 92 -5.48 2.07 -11.57
N LEU A 93 -4.43 1.44 -11.06
CA LEU A 93 -3.04 1.79 -11.37
C LEU A 93 -2.57 1.23 -12.73
N GLY A 94 -3.37 0.39 -13.39
CA GLY A 94 -3.06 -0.24 -14.67
C GLY A 94 -1.89 -1.23 -14.57
N LEU A 95 -1.96 -2.10 -13.56
CA LEU A 95 -0.93 -3.05 -13.12
C LEU A 95 -1.29 -4.52 -13.32
#